data_AF-A0A9X3GU35-F1
#
_entry.id   AF-A0A9X3GU35-F1
#
_cell.length_a   1.000
_cell.length_b   1.000
_cell.length_c   1.000
_cell.angle_alpha   90.00
_cell.angle_beta   90.00
_cell.angle_gamma   90.00
#
_symmetry.space_group_name_H-M   'P 1'
#
loop_
_entity.id
_entity.type
_entity.pdbx_description
1 polymer ?
#
loop_
_entity_poly.entity_id
_entity_poly.type
_entity_poly.pdbx_seq_one_letter_code
_entity_poly.pdbx_strand_id
1 'polypeptide(L)' 'MAILSGRRSRHRSFVSYNGPDAGQIDEDGHRAPPAVCHSFVRNGQIEFLSDCTHALAGQTVPLPPFP' A
#
# COMPACT_ATOMS: atom_id res chain seq x y z
N MET A 1 1.89 25.48 -29.30
CA MET A 1 2.01 25.24 -27.84
C MET A 1 1.26 23.95 -27.49
N ALA A 2 1.93 22.81 -27.55
CA ALA A 2 1.38 21.55 -27.05
C ALA A 2 1.97 21.35 -25.65
N ILE A 3 1.18 21.64 -24.61
CA ILE A 3 1.59 21.37 -23.24
C ILE A 3 1.48 19.85 -23.08
N LEU A 4 2.60 19.16 -23.19
CA LEU A 4 2.72 17.73 -22.87
C LEU A 4 2.34 17.57 -21.39
N SER A 5 1.07 17.21 -21.13
CA SER A 5 0.60 16.81 -19.81
C SER A 5 1.22 15.45 -19.49
N GLY A 6 2.45 15.51 -18.98
CA GLY A 6 3.24 14.34 -18.63
C GLY A 6 2.47 13.45 -17.66
N ARG A 7 2.23 12.20 -18.07
CA ARG A 7 1.89 11.08 -17.19
C ARG A 7 3.04 10.86 -16.21
N ARG A 8 3.15 11.69 -15.17
CA ARG A 8 3.99 11.37 -14.01
C ARG A 8 3.24 10.35 -13.17
N SER A 9 3.52 9.07 -13.39
CA SER A 9 3.17 8.00 -12.46
C SER A 9 3.87 8.29 -11.13
N ARG A 10 3.16 8.90 -10.18
CA ARG A 10 3.70 9.32 -8.88
C ARG A 10 3.74 8.14 -7.89
N HIS A 11 4.54 7.11 -8.15
CA HIS A 11 4.89 6.02 -7.22
C HIS A 11 3.73 5.36 -6.42
N ARG A 12 2.63 4.98 -7.08
CA ARG A 12 1.59 4.17 -6.40
C ARG A 12 2.16 2.77 -6.24
N SER A 13 2.49 2.40 -5.02
CA SER A 13 2.84 1.01 -4.71
C SER A 13 1.56 0.20 -4.80
N PHE A 14 1.42 -0.55 -5.89
CA PHE A 14 0.39 -1.56 -6.07
C PHE A 14 1.04 -2.90 -5.75
N VAL A 15 0.89 -3.34 -4.50
CA VAL A 15 1.33 -4.68 -4.09
C VAL A 15 0.09 -5.55 -4.05
N SER A 16 0.02 -6.52 -4.96
CA SER A 16 -0.99 -7.57 -4.95
C SER A 16 -0.38 -8.88 -4.48
N TYR A 17 -1.00 -9.47 -3.47
CA TYR A 17 -0.72 -10.82 -3.04
C TYR A 17 -1.91 -11.71 -3.41
N ASN A 18 -1.78 -12.46 -4.50
CA ASN A 18 -2.83 -13.34 -5.02
C ASN A 18 -2.61 -14.80 -4.59
N GLY A 19 -1.96 -15.03 -3.43
CA GLY A 19 -1.82 -16.37 -2.88
C GLY A 19 -3.19 -16.98 -2.55
N PRO A 20 -3.37 -18.31 -2.68
CA PRO A 20 -4.64 -18.97 -2.34
C PRO A 20 -5.04 -18.77 -0.87
N ASP A 21 -4.07 -18.50 -0.02
CA ASP A 21 -4.13 -18.23 1.41
C ASP A 21 -4.36 -16.74 1.74
N ALA A 22 -4.47 -15.84 0.76
CA ALA A 22 -4.66 -14.41 1.03
C ALA A 22 -5.88 -14.15 1.95
N GLY A 23 -5.63 -13.49 3.08
CA GLY A 23 -6.65 -13.23 4.11
C GLY A 23 -7.01 -14.42 5.00
N GLN A 24 -6.43 -15.60 4.79
CA GLN A 24 -6.56 -16.77 5.65
C GLN A 24 -5.60 -16.71 6.84
N ILE A 25 -5.88 -17.53 7.85
CA ILE A 25 -4.99 -17.82 8.97
C ILE A 25 -4.32 -19.17 8.69
N ASP A 26 -2.99 -19.23 8.78
CA ASP A 26 -2.24 -20.47 8.63
C ASP A 26 -2.35 -21.34 9.91
N GLU A 27 -1.81 -22.56 9.85
CA GLU A 27 -1.85 -23.55 10.94
C GLU A 27 -1.12 -23.05 12.20
N ASP A 28 -0.15 -22.15 12.03
CA ASP A 28 0.61 -21.49 13.10
C ASP A 28 -0.08 -20.23 13.66
N GLY A 29 -1.23 -19.83 13.10
CA GLY A 29 -2.06 -18.70 13.56
C GLY A 29 -1.65 -17.31 13.03
N HIS A 30 -0.74 -17.23 12.08
CA HIS A 30 -0.42 -16.02 11.31
C HIS A 30 -1.49 -15.71 10.28
N ARG A 31 -1.84 -14.43 10.17
CA ARG A 31 -2.79 -13.95 9.16
C ARG A 31 -2.05 -13.50 7.91
N ALA A 32 -2.32 -14.16 6.78
CA ALA A 32 -1.85 -13.70 5.48
C ALA A 32 -2.39 -12.29 5.18
N PRO A 33 -1.55 -11.36 4.70
CA PRO A 33 -1.97 -9.99 4.43
C PRO A 33 -3.07 -9.96 3.36
N PRO A 34 -3.95 -8.94 3.39
CA PRO A 34 -5.04 -8.85 2.43
C PRO A 34 -4.49 -8.57 1.03
N ALA A 35 -5.19 -9.09 0.02
CA ALA A 35 -4.65 -9.28 -1.33
C ALA A 35 -4.25 -8.00 -2.08
N VAL A 36 -4.68 -6.82 -1.62
CA VAL A 36 -4.45 -5.54 -2.34
C VAL A 36 -4.10 -4.42 -1.38
N CYS A 37 -2.88 -3.90 -1.52
CA CYS A 37 -2.45 -2.67 -0.83
C CYS A 37 -2.18 -1.54 -1.83
N HIS A 38 -2.73 -0.37 -1.53
CA HIS A 38 -2.48 0.87 -2.25
C HIS A 38 -1.93 1.91 -1.29
N SER A 39 -0.66 2.24 -1.45
CA SER A 39 -0.02 3.26 -0.64
C SER A 39 0.98 4.10 -1.41
N PHE A 40 1.29 5.27 -0.86
CA PHE A 40 2.40 6.12 -1.29
C PHE A 40 3.36 6.33 -0.13
N VAL A 41 4.66 6.35 -0.42
CA VAL A 41 5.67 6.84 0.53
C VAL A 41 6.11 8.24 0.10
N ARG A 42 5.83 9.25 0.92
CA ARG A 42 6.15 10.65 0.64
C ARG A 42 6.44 11.40 1.93
N ASN A 43 7.44 12.28 1.90
CA ASN A 43 7.76 13.18 3.02
C ASN A 43 7.91 12.47 4.38
N GLY A 44 8.56 11.29 4.40
CA GLY A 44 8.72 10.52 5.63
C GLY A 44 7.42 9.89 6.16
N GLN A 45 6.39 9.75 5.32
CA GLN A 45 5.10 9.18 5.70
C GLN A 45 4.65 8.12 4.70
N ILE A 46 3.86 7.16 5.18
CA ILE A 46 3.11 6.19 4.39
C ILE A 46 1.66 6.65 4.35
N GLU A 47 1.15 6.97 3.17
CA GLU A 47 -0.26 7.27 2.92
C GLU A 47 -0.97 5.99 2.44
N PHE A 48 -1.90 5.42 3.22
CA PHE A 48 -2.73 4.30 2.79
C PHE A 48 -4.00 4.83 2.12
N LEU A 49 -4.17 4.52 0.84
CA LEU A 49 -5.32 5.01 0.08
C LEU A 49 -6.63 4.36 0.53
N SER A 50 -7.75 5.04 0.28
CA SER A 50 -9.08 4.57 0.68
C SER A 50 -9.53 3.31 -0.05
N ASP A 51 -8.92 3.01 -1.21
CA ASP A 51 -9.16 1.79 -2.00
C ASP A 51 -8.24 0.62 -1.57
N CYS A 52 -7.53 0.76 -0.44
CA CYS A 52 -6.68 -0.27 0.16
C CYS A 52 -7.51 -1.23 1.03
N THR A 53 -7.14 -2.51 1.07
CA THR A 53 -7.79 -3.52 1.94
C THR A 53 -7.12 -3.67 3.31
N HIS A 54 -6.09 -2.87 3.58
CA HIS A 54 -5.36 -2.89 4.85
C HIS A 54 -6.17 -2.27 5.97
N ALA A 55 -5.93 -2.68 7.23
CA ALA A 55 -6.58 -2.08 8.41
C ALA A 55 -6.28 -0.57 8.57
N LEU A 56 -5.25 -0.08 7.89
CA LEU A 56 -4.83 1.32 7.89
C LEU A 56 -5.43 2.12 6.71
N ALA A 57 -6.36 1.58 5.94
CA ALA A 57 -6.96 2.27 4.80
C ALA A 57 -7.48 3.67 5.18
N GLY A 58 -7.13 4.67 4.36
CA GLY A 58 -7.46 6.07 4.60
C GLY A 58 -6.61 6.78 5.67
N GLN A 59 -5.62 6.10 6.25
CA GLN A 59 -4.73 6.66 7.26
C GLN A 59 -3.37 7.04 6.67
N THR A 60 -2.73 8.03 7.29
CA THR A 60 -1.34 8.39 7.01
C THR A 60 -0.50 8.12 8.25
N VAL A 61 0.56 7.32 8.10
CA VAL A 61 1.40 6.85 9.19
C VAL A 61 2.83 7.37 9.00
N PRO A 62 3.46 7.98 10.02
CA PRO A 62 4.85 8.42 9.92
C PRO A 62 5.82 7.23 9.83
N LEU A 63 6.84 7.36 8.99
CA LEU A 63 7.96 6.41 8.98
C LEU A 63 8.82 6.65 10.22
N PRO A 64 9.30 5.58 10.88
CA PRO A 64 10.25 5.71 11.98
C PRO A 64 11.58 6.30 11.47
N PRO A 65 12.35 6.98 12.35
CA PRO A 65 13.69 7.42 12.00
C PRO A 65 14.59 6.22 11.70
N PHE A 66 15.55 6.41 10.79
CA PHE A 66 16.57 5.41 10.50
C PHE A 66 17.59 5.37 11.66
N PRO A 67 17.98 4.18 12.15
CA PRO A 67 18.93 4.02 13.26
C PRO A 67 20.37 4.39 12.89
#